data_AF-A0A539EH78-F1
#
_entry.id   AF-A0A539EH78-F1
#
_cell.length_a   1.000
_cell.length_b   1.000
_cell.length_c   1.000
_cell.angle_alpha   90.00
_cell.angle_beta   90.00
_cell.angle_gamma   90.00
#
_symmetry.space_group_name_H-M   'P 1'
#
loop_
_entity.id
_entity.type
_entity.pdbx_description
1 polymer ?
#
loop_
_entity_poly.entity_id
_entity_poly.type
_entity_poly.pdbx_seq_one_letter_code
_entity_poly.pdbx_strand_id
1 'polypeptide(L)'
;MKDPEAAIPVPQGRHEHQSYRIAHRGPVFHFFWPFTRYVITHVAVCISVFFFEVMNRTVVIGRDNVGEDANTLLLPNHQSMIDGFLVGYAVFFPRSLVKPMLLPWLPAAAENFFGNPVMRYLSDNFKCIPVKPGRKDFGVIHRMEACLRTGVMIVFPEGTRTRDGRLLPPRSGIGYVMLRTGAKAIPVCMDGMDGVLPIGQALPNIFRTVLIYYGKPVDLSEFAGLPQSEAAQPAIEKVFAEVRRLKRILERYRRYRRYLLEFRPFWAKFYRN
;
A
#
# COMPACT_ATOMS: atom_id res chain seq x y z
N MET A 1 7.38 -30.43 8.54
CA MET A 1 6.22 -29.54 8.35
C MET A 1 5.98 -28.86 9.70
N LYS A 2 6.33 -27.59 9.87
CA LYS A 2 6.15 -26.85 11.14
C LYS A 2 5.09 -25.77 10.95
N ASP A 3 4.16 -25.74 11.88
CA ASP A 3 2.98 -24.89 11.93
C ASP A 3 3.35 -23.38 11.91
N PRO A 4 2.80 -22.56 10.99
CA PRO A 4 3.06 -21.13 10.93
C PRO A 4 2.38 -20.31 12.05
N GLU A 5 1.68 -20.94 13.01
CA GLU A 5 0.92 -20.27 14.08
C GLU A 5 1.69 -20.02 15.40
N ALA A 6 3.02 -20.18 15.45
CA ALA A 6 3.76 -19.87 16.69
C ALA A 6 3.58 -18.38 17.08
N ALA A 7 2.75 -18.14 18.10
CA ALA A 7 2.49 -16.84 18.69
C ALA A 7 3.80 -16.21 19.16
N ILE A 8 4.09 -15.01 18.66
CA ILE A 8 5.31 -14.26 19.00
C ILE A 8 4.94 -13.27 20.12
N PRO A 9 5.70 -13.24 21.23
CA PRO A 9 5.46 -12.28 22.29
C PRO A 9 5.70 -10.85 21.80
N VAL A 10 4.75 -9.96 22.09
CA VAL A 10 4.88 -8.52 21.86
C VAL A 10 5.83 -7.97 22.93
N PRO A 11 6.97 -7.33 22.60
CA PRO A 11 7.85 -6.77 23.61
C PRO A 11 7.13 -5.58 24.27
N GLN A 12 6.93 -5.67 25.60
CA GLN A 12 6.56 -4.52 26.41
C GLN A 12 7.84 -3.84 26.89
N GLY A 13 8.16 -2.66 26.37
CA GLY A 13 9.14 -1.76 26.99
C GLY A 13 10.08 -1.00 26.06
N ARG A 14 10.08 0.33 26.26
CA ARG A 14 11.01 1.42 25.87
C ARG A 14 11.32 1.64 24.38
N HIS A 15 11.26 2.92 24.04
CA HIS A 15 11.55 3.52 22.75
C HIS A 15 12.99 3.25 22.30
N GLU A 16 13.21 2.13 21.63
CA GLU A 16 14.30 1.98 20.68
C GLU A 16 13.67 1.68 19.32
N HIS A 17 14.20 2.30 18.27
CA HIS A 17 13.84 2.08 16.87
C HIS A 17 14.15 0.64 16.44
N GLN A 18 13.48 -0.37 17.00
CA GLN A 18 13.47 -1.71 16.45
C GLN A 18 12.59 -1.70 15.20
N SER A 19 13.20 -1.35 14.07
CA SER A 19 12.64 -1.60 12.75
C SER A 19 12.17 -3.06 12.66
N TYR A 20 10.87 -3.25 12.45
CA TYR A 20 10.25 -4.57 12.46
C TYR A 20 10.95 -5.53 11.47
N ARG A 21 11.39 -6.68 11.99
CA ARG A 21 12.05 -7.76 11.26
C ARG A 21 11.00 -8.71 10.67
N ILE A 22 11.26 -9.24 9.47
CA ILE A 22 10.48 -10.36 8.93
C ILE A 22 10.54 -11.57 9.88
N ALA A 23 9.41 -11.84 10.55
CA ALA A 23 9.31 -12.75 11.70
C ALA A 23 9.82 -14.17 11.43
N HIS A 24 9.59 -14.71 10.23
CA HIS A 24 10.00 -16.09 9.87
C HIS A 24 11.43 -16.21 9.33
N ARG A 25 12.21 -15.12 9.31
CA ARG A 25 13.58 -15.12 8.78
C ARG A 25 14.60 -15.04 9.92
N GLY A 26 15.66 -15.83 9.80
CA GLY A 26 16.75 -15.89 10.77
C GLY A 26 17.74 -14.71 10.68
N PRO A 27 18.74 -14.66 11.57
CA PRO A 27 19.68 -13.54 11.69
C PRO A 27 20.49 -13.28 10.41
N VAL A 28 20.91 -14.34 9.71
CA VAL A 28 21.67 -14.23 8.45
C VAL A 28 20.90 -13.46 7.39
N PHE A 29 19.61 -13.77 7.21
CA PHE A 29 18.76 -13.03 6.27
C PHE A 29 18.73 -11.55 6.64
N HIS A 30 18.46 -11.24 7.91
CA HIS A 30 18.34 -9.86 8.38
C HIS A 30 19.65 -9.07 8.32
N PHE A 31 20.80 -9.73 8.43
CA PHE A 31 22.10 -9.12 8.23
C PHE A 31 22.27 -8.64 6.77
N PHE A 32 21.92 -9.49 5.80
CA PHE A 32 22.00 -9.15 4.38
C PHE A 32 20.78 -8.39 3.84
N TRP A 33 19.67 -8.36 4.57
CA TRP A 33 18.39 -7.83 4.10
C TRP A 33 18.45 -6.37 3.65
N PRO A 34 19.14 -5.45 4.35
CA PRO A 34 19.29 -4.08 3.86
C PRO A 34 19.92 -4.02 2.45
N PHE A 35 20.95 -4.82 2.21
CA PHE A 35 21.63 -4.90 0.92
C PHE A 35 20.77 -5.56 -0.16
N THR A 36 20.21 -6.73 0.12
CA THR A 36 19.41 -7.45 -0.88
C THR A 36 18.14 -6.68 -1.23
N ARG A 37 17.52 -6.03 -0.26
CA ARG A 37 16.39 -5.12 -0.49
C ARG A 37 16.79 -3.89 -1.28
N TYR A 38 17.97 -3.30 -1.02
CA TYR A 38 18.48 -2.20 -1.82
C TYR A 38 18.55 -2.61 -3.29
N VAL A 39 19.23 -3.72 -3.60
CA VAL A 39 19.36 -4.24 -4.96
C VAL A 39 17.98 -4.52 -5.60
N ILE A 40 17.11 -5.25 -4.90
CA ILE A 40 15.78 -5.60 -5.41
C ILE A 40 14.92 -4.35 -5.63
N THR A 41 14.99 -3.36 -4.74
CA THR A 41 14.26 -2.10 -4.89
C THR A 41 14.71 -1.34 -6.13
N HIS A 42 16.01 -1.28 -6.41
CA HIS A 42 16.53 -0.60 -7.60
C HIS A 42 16.07 -1.29 -8.88
N VAL A 43 16.18 -2.63 -8.93
CA VAL A 43 15.67 -3.41 -10.07
C VAL A 43 14.18 -3.18 -10.25
N ALA A 44 13.40 -3.26 -9.17
CA ALA A 44 11.96 -3.06 -9.21
C ALA A 44 11.57 -1.63 -9.62
N VAL A 45 12.31 -0.61 -9.16
CA VAL A 45 12.12 0.79 -9.58
C VAL A 45 12.44 0.97 -11.06
N CYS A 46 13.54 0.39 -11.57
CA CYS A 46 13.85 0.44 -13.00
C CYS A 46 12.74 -0.18 -13.85
N ILE A 47 12.25 -1.36 -13.45
CA ILE A 47 11.10 -2.02 -14.08
C ILE A 47 9.86 -1.12 -14.00
N SER A 48 9.60 -0.50 -12.84
CA SER A 48 8.45 0.38 -12.63
C SER A 48 8.50 1.61 -13.51
N VAL A 49 9.66 2.27 -13.62
CA VAL A 49 9.84 3.43 -14.51
C VAL A 49 9.55 3.01 -15.94
N PHE A 50 10.14 1.91 -16.41
CA PHE A 50 9.89 1.42 -17.75
C PHE A 50 8.40 1.14 -18.00
N PHE A 51 7.74 0.37 -17.13
CA PHE A 51 6.34 -0.01 -17.36
C PHE A 51 5.33 1.10 -17.09
N PHE A 52 5.46 1.84 -15.99
CA PHE A 52 4.44 2.80 -15.53
C PHE A 52 4.65 4.24 -16.02
N GLU A 53 5.84 4.56 -16.52
CA GLU A 53 6.19 5.90 -16.96
C GLU A 53 6.61 6.00 -18.42
N VAL A 54 7.27 4.96 -18.97
CA VAL A 54 7.64 4.92 -20.40
C VAL A 54 6.54 4.25 -21.22
N MET A 55 6.16 3.01 -20.89
CA MET A 55 5.13 2.27 -21.64
C MET A 55 3.70 2.72 -21.29
N ASN A 56 3.49 3.20 -20.08
CA ASN A 56 2.22 3.74 -19.60
C ASN A 56 2.42 5.14 -19.03
N ARG A 57 1.33 5.81 -18.68
CA ARG A 57 1.36 7.14 -18.06
C ARG A 57 0.76 7.09 -16.66
N THR A 58 1.57 7.27 -15.64
CA THR A 58 1.08 7.49 -14.28
C THR A 58 0.88 8.98 -14.04
N VAL A 59 -0.18 9.40 -13.35
CA VAL A 59 -0.37 10.79 -12.89
C VAL A 59 -0.61 10.74 -11.40
N VAL A 60 0.23 11.43 -10.65
CA VAL A 60 0.18 11.45 -9.19
C VAL A 60 -0.29 12.83 -8.72
N ILE A 61 -1.26 12.84 -7.80
CA ILE A 61 -1.81 14.04 -7.18
C ILE A 61 -1.72 13.91 -5.66
N GLY A 62 -1.36 14.99 -4.98
CA GLY A 62 -1.38 15.07 -3.51
C GLY A 62 -0.27 14.27 -2.82
N ARG A 63 0.82 13.98 -3.53
CA ARG A 63 1.97 13.20 -3.04
C ARG A 63 2.50 13.68 -1.69
N ASP A 64 2.54 14.99 -1.49
CA ASP A 64 3.12 15.62 -0.29
C ASP A 64 2.28 15.40 0.97
N ASN A 65 1.00 15.00 0.83
CA ASN A 65 0.15 14.67 1.98
C ASN A 65 0.69 13.47 2.78
N VAL A 66 1.51 12.61 2.15
CA VAL A 66 2.00 11.37 2.77
C VAL A 66 3.13 11.61 3.75
N GLY A 67 4.17 12.35 3.35
CA GLY A 67 5.39 12.51 4.17
C GLY A 67 6.24 11.24 4.24
N GLU A 68 7.09 11.14 5.27
CA GLU A 68 7.92 9.95 5.59
C GLU A 68 7.63 9.40 6.99
N ASP A 69 6.64 9.95 7.69
CA ASP A 69 6.37 9.65 9.09
C ASP A 69 5.96 8.18 9.25
N ALA A 70 6.56 7.52 10.25
CA ALA A 70 6.09 6.22 10.70
C ALA A 70 4.64 6.31 11.21
N ASN A 71 3.97 5.17 11.34
CA ASN A 71 2.56 5.11 11.74
C ASN A 71 1.62 5.80 10.72
N THR A 72 1.98 5.75 9.44
CA THR A 72 1.16 6.27 8.33
C THR A 72 0.50 5.12 7.57
N LEU A 73 -0.81 5.20 7.42
CA LEU A 73 -1.63 4.17 6.79
C LEU A 73 -2.28 4.69 5.52
N LEU A 74 -1.85 4.16 4.38
CA LEU A 74 -2.41 4.45 3.06
C LEU A 74 -3.57 3.48 2.79
N LEU A 75 -4.73 4.03 2.47
CA LEU A 75 -5.99 3.27 2.33
C LEU A 75 -6.54 3.42 0.90
N PRO A 76 -5.93 2.74 -0.09
CA PRO A 76 -6.40 2.74 -1.48
C PRO A 76 -7.60 1.83 -1.73
N ASN A 77 -8.27 2.08 -2.85
CA ASN A 77 -9.14 1.09 -3.49
C ASN A 77 -8.35 0.04 -4.30
N HIS A 78 -8.97 -1.10 -4.62
CA HIS A 78 -8.27 -2.25 -5.20
C HIS A 78 -8.81 -2.68 -6.59
N GLN A 79 -7.98 -2.54 -7.64
CA GLN A 79 -8.28 -2.82 -9.05
C GLN A 79 -7.43 -3.97 -9.66
N SER A 80 -6.18 -4.19 -9.23
CA SER A 80 -5.27 -5.20 -9.81
C SER A 80 -4.41 -5.90 -8.76
N MET A 81 -3.66 -6.93 -9.17
CA MET A 81 -2.78 -7.69 -8.28
C MET A 81 -1.58 -6.87 -7.75
N ILE A 82 -1.08 -5.90 -8.53
CA ILE A 82 0.15 -5.17 -8.22
C ILE A 82 -0.09 -3.73 -7.73
N ASP A 83 -1.34 -3.40 -7.39
CA ASP A 83 -1.75 -2.08 -6.92
C ASP A 83 -0.89 -1.55 -5.78
N GLY A 84 -0.64 -2.38 -4.77
CA GLY A 84 0.07 -1.96 -3.57
C GLY A 84 1.52 -1.56 -3.89
N PHE A 85 2.12 -2.25 -4.86
CA PHE A 85 3.43 -1.92 -5.35
C PHE A 85 3.43 -0.58 -6.11
N LEU A 86 2.48 -0.36 -7.02
CA LEU A 86 2.35 0.90 -7.74
C LEU A 86 2.08 2.09 -6.80
N VAL A 87 1.18 1.94 -5.83
CA VAL A 87 0.88 2.98 -4.83
C VAL A 87 2.11 3.29 -3.98
N GLY A 88 2.91 2.30 -3.59
CA GLY A 88 4.15 2.53 -2.84
C GLY A 88 5.25 3.18 -3.69
N TYR A 89 5.43 2.71 -4.91
CA TYR A 89 6.37 3.26 -5.88
C TYR A 89 6.05 4.73 -6.18
N ALA A 90 4.81 5.03 -6.56
CA ALA A 90 4.41 6.36 -7.02
C ALA A 90 4.53 7.44 -5.94
N VAL A 91 4.38 7.08 -4.65
CA VAL A 91 4.53 8.04 -3.54
C VAL A 91 5.98 8.25 -3.12
N PHE A 92 6.88 7.27 -3.26
CA PHE A 92 8.28 7.40 -2.81
C PHE A 92 9.33 7.54 -3.92
N PHE A 93 9.06 7.23 -5.18
CA PHE A 93 10.01 7.43 -6.28
C PHE A 93 10.21 8.91 -6.69
N PRO A 94 11.41 9.53 -6.61
CA PRO A 94 12.70 8.85 -6.67
C PRO A 94 13.41 8.66 -5.31
N ARG A 95 12.86 9.19 -4.20
CA ARG A 95 13.44 9.02 -2.85
C ARG A 95 13.67 7.56 -2.46
N SER A 96 12.88 6.62 -2.97
CA SER A 96 13.07 5.19 -2.74
C SER A 96 14.37 4.61 -3.32
N LEU A 97 15.05 5.31 -4.25
CA LEU A 97 16.38 4.94 -4.73
C LEU A 97 17.43 5.10 -3.62
N VAL A 98 17.39 6.22 -2.90
CA VAL A 98 18.33 6.49 -1.80
C VAL A 98 17.88 5.89 -0.46
N LYS A 99 16.56 5.76 -0.26
CA LYS A 99 15.94 5.25 0.98
C LYS A 99 14.95 4.11 0.65
N PRO A 100 15.41 2.90 0.28
CA PRO A 100 14.52 1.79 -0.09
C PRO A 100 13.62 1.34 1.07
N MET A 101 13.98 1.64 2.32
CA MET A 101 13.16 1.33 3.51
C MET A 101 11.85 2.15 3.58
N LEU A 102 11.75 3.24 2.82
CA LEU A 102 10.51 4.03 2.71
C LEU A 102 9.36 3.25 2.06
N LEU A 103 9.65 2.27 1.19
CA LEU A 103 8.57 1.53 0.55
C LEU A 103 7.67 0.84 1.60
N PRO A 104 6.34 0.96 1.49
CA PRO A 104 5.42 0.53 2.54
C PRO A 104 5.42 -0.96 2.84
N TRP A 105 4.96 -1.30 4.03
CA TRP A 105 4.48 -2.64 4.34
C TRP A 105 3.19 -2.94 3.58
N LEU A 106 3.00 -4.20 3.19
CA LEU A 106 1.89 -4.64 2.34
C LEU A 106 1.31 -5.96 2.82
N PRO A 107 0.11 -6.00 3.44
CA PRO A 107 -0.61 -7.26 3.63
C PRO A 107 -0.93 -7.89 2.27
N ALA A 108 -0.41 -9.08 2.01
CA ALA A 108 -0.49 -9.76 0.73
C ALA A 108 -1.05 -11.18 0.90
N ALA A 109 -1.90 -11.59 -0.03
CA ALA A 109 -2.52 -12.92 0.00
C ALA A 109 -1.44 -14.01 -0.08
N ALA A 110 -1.36 -14.86 0.93
CA ALA A 110 -0.32 -15.88 1.07
C ALA A 110 -0.29 -16.84 -0.14
N GLU A 111 -1.47 -17.21 -0.63
CA GLU A 111 -1.67 -18.05 -1.81
C GLU A 111 -1.01 -17.49 -3.09
N ASN A 112 -0.98 -16.17 -3.25
CA ASN A 112 -0.46 -15.53 -4.47
C ASN A 112 1.04 -15.21 -4.36
N PHE A 113 1.52 -14.90 -3.16
CA PHE A 113 2.85 -14.28 -2.97
C PHE A 113 3.85 -15.15 -2.20
N PHE A 114 3.38 -16.23 -1.54
CA PHE A 114 4.21 -17.05 -0.66
C PHE A 114 4.20 -18.55 -1.03
N GLY A 115 3.60 -18.92 -2.16
CA GLY A 115 3.48 -20.31 -2.61
C GLY A 115 4.79 -20.97 -3.07
N ASN A 116 5.78 -20.19 -3.53
CA ASN A 116 7.09 -20.71 -3.93
C ASN A 116 8.26 -19.94 -3.27
N PRO A 117 9.46 -20.54 -3.16
CA PRO A 117 10.59 -19.94 -2.44
C PRO A 117 11.07 -18.60 -3.00
N VAL A 118 11.06 -18.44 -4.33
CA VAL A 118 11.49 -17.21 -5.01
C VAL A 118 10.52 -16.07 -4.71
N MET A 119 9.22 -16.31 -4.92
CA MET A 119 8.18 -15.32 -4.62
C MET A 119 8.12 -14.97 -3.15
N ARG A 120 8.34 -15.95 -2.25
CA ARG A 120 8.46 -15.68 -0.82
C ARG A 120 9.65 -14.77 -0.50
N TYR A 121 10.81 -15.03 -1.11
CA TYR A 121 12.00 -14.19 -0.93
C TYR A 121 11.80 -12.77 -1.46
N LEU A 122 11.15 -12.62 -2.63
CA LEU A 122 10.78 -11.31 -3.18
C LEU A 122 9.78 -10.59 -2.28
N SER A 123 8.74 -11.30 -1.81
CA SER A 123 7.72 -10.76 -0.90
C SER A 123 8.32 -10.27 0.41
N ASP A 124 9.26 -11.02 0.99
CA ASP A 124 10.00 -10.57 2.18
C ASP A 124 10.82 -9.31 1.90
N ASN A 125 11.45 -9.23 0.73
CA ASN A 125 12.16 -8.03 0.27
C ASN A 125 11.24 -6.87 -0.07
N PHE A 126 9.97 -7.09 -0.38
CA PHE A 126 8.95 -6.05 -0.60
C PHE A 126 8.17 -5.68 0.66
N LYS A 127 8.56 -6.17 1.85
CA LYS A 127 7.84 -5.92 3.12
C LYS A 127 6.37 -6.41 3.07
N CYS A 128 6.15 -7.54 2.40
CA CYS A 128 4.85 -8.18 2.39
C CYS A 128 4.56 -8.91 3.71
N ILE A 129 3.36 -8.74 4.25
CA ILE A 129 2.86 -9.47 5.41
C ILE A 129 1.91 -10.55 4.88
N PRO A 130 2.17 -11.85 5.10
CA PRO A 130 1.30 -12.90 4.58
C PRO A 130 -0.05 -12.88 5.29
N VAL A 131 -1.13 -12.87 4.51
CA VAL A 131 -2.52 -12.92 4.98
C VAL A 131 -3.27 -14.04 4.26
N LYS A 132 -4.08 -14.80 4.99
CA LYS A 132 -5.01 -15.78 4.40
C LYS A 132 -6.38 -15.12 4.23
N PRO A 133 -6.92 -15.00 3.00
CA PRO A 133 -8.27 -14.46 2.79
C PRO A 133 -9.33 -15.23 3.57
N GLY A 134 -10.37 -14.53 4.04
CA GLY A 134 -11.54 -15.15 4.69
C GLY A 134 -11.35 -15.60 6.15
N ARG A 135 -10.12 -15.62 6.69
CA ARG A 135 -9.86 -15.97 8.10
C ARG A 135 -9.61 -14.71 8.93
N LYS A 136 -10.32 -14.58 10.07
CA LYS A 136 -9.95 -13.61 11.11
C LYS A 136 -8.69 -14.12 11.80
N ASP A 137 -7.55 -13.48 11.53
CA ASP A 137 -6.25 -13.82 12.12
C ASP A 137 -5.77 -12.64 12.96
N PHE A 138 -5.97 -12.74 14.27
CA PHE A 138 -5.52 -11.71 15.23
C PHE A 138 -3.99 -11.57 15.24
N GLY A 139 -3.25 -12.63 14.92
CA GLY A 139 -1.80 -12.59 14.75
C GLY A 139 -1.38 -11.68 13.60
N VAL A 140 -2.10 -11.70 12.48
CA VAL A 140 -1.89 -10.74 11.37
C VAL A 140 -2.11 -9.30 11.83
N ILE A 141 -3.20 -9.04 12.56
CA ILE A 141 -3.52 -7.70 13.08
C ILE A 141 -2.38 -7.18 13.97
N HIS A 142 -1.89 -7.97 14.92
CA HIS A 142 -0.76 -7.57 15.77
C HIS A 142 0.53 -7.33 14.99
N ARG A 143 0.84 -8.18 14.00
CA ARG A 143 1.99 -7.96 13.10
C ARG A 143 1.84 -6.66 12.32
N MET A 144 0.63 -6.37 11.84
CA MET A 144 0.33 -5.14 11.11
C MET A 144 0.54 -3.91 12.01
N GLU A 145 0.03 -3.93 13.25
CA GLU A 145 0.24 -2.85 14.21
C GLU A 145 1.73 -2.59 14.47
N ALA A 146 2.52 -3.65 14.70
CA ALA A 146 3.97 -3.53 14.93
C ALA A 146 4.72 -2.96 13.71
N CYS A 147 4.39 -3.43 12.50
CA CYS A 147 4.95 -2.91 11.25
C CYS A 147 4.58 -1.45 11.01
N LEU A 148 3.31 -1.09 11.26
CA LEU A 148 2.77 0.24 11.03
C LEU A 148 3.43 1.26 11.96
N ARG A 149 3.61 0.95 13.25
CA ARG A 149 4.28 1.85 14.21
C ARG A 149 5.71 2.26 13.80
N THR A 150 6.37 1.48 12.95
CA THR A 150 7.76 1.71 12.52
C THR A 150 7.90 2.12 11.06
N GLY A 151 6.79 2.37 10.35
CA GLY A 151 6.86 2.82 8.96
C GLY A 151 5.51 3.17 8.34
N VAL A 152 5.47 3.10 7.01
CA VAL A 152 4.24 3.31 6.24
C VAL A 152 3.67 1.95 5.85
N MET A 153 2.35 1.82 5.82
CA MET A 153 1.66 0.62 5.35
C MET A 153 0.58 0.98 4.33
N ILE A 154 0.42 0.14 3.31
CA ILE A 154 -0.72 0.19 2.40
C ILE A 154 -1.64 -0.99 2.74
N VAL A 155 -2.93 -0.72 2.94
CA VAL A 155 -3.95 -1.75 3.16
C VAL A 155 -5.17 -1.43 2.33
N PHE A 156 -5.68 -2.44 1.62
CA PHE A 156 -6.91 -2.35 0.84
C PHE A 156 -8.13 -2.67 1.72
N PRO A 157 -8.92 -1.68 2.16
CA PRO A 157 -9.98 -1.90 3.16
C PRO A 157 -11.11 -2.81 2.66
N GLU A 158 -11.30 -2.88 1.34
CA GLU A 158 -12.27 -3.75 0.66
C GLU A 158 -11.94 -5.25 0.86
N GLY A 159 -10.66 -5.57 1.02
CA GLY A 159 -10.15 -6.94 1.19
C GLY A 159 -10.21 -7.83 -0.06
N THR A 160 -10.70 -7.32 -1.18
CA THR A 160 -10.71 -7.99 -2.49
C THR A 160 -10.66 -6.97 -3.62
N ARG A 161 -10.34 -7.42 -4.83
CA ARG A 161 -10.29 -6.58 -6.04
C ARG A 161 -11.68 -6.51 -6.68
N THR A 162 -12.03 -5.36 -7.22
CA THR A 162 -13.24 -5.23 -8.05
C THR A 162 -12.93 -5.48 -9.54
N ARG A 163 -13.87 -6.10 -10.26
CA ARG A 163 -13.79 -6.28 -11.73
C ARG A 163 -14.36 -5.09 -12.50
N ASP A 164 -15.29 -4.34 -11.91
CA ASP A 164 -16.03 -3.26 -12.57
C ASP A 164 -15.59 -1.87 -12.11
N GLY A 165 -14.54 -1.79 -11.30
CA GLY A 165 -13.98 -0.52 -10.80
C GLY A 165 -14.85 0.18 -9.74
N ARG A 166 -15.93 -0.47 -9.26
CA ARG A 166 -16.75 0.03 -8.14
C ARG A 166 -16.04 -0.16 -6.81
N LEU A 167 -16.22 0.81 -5.92
CA LEU A 167 -15.73 0.74 -4.55
C LEU A 167 -16.63 -0.19 -3.73
N LEU A 168 -16.04 -1.26 -3.19
CA LEU A 168 -16.70 -2.15 -2.25
C LEU A 168 -16.73 -1.54 -0.84
N PRO A 169 -17.63 -2.01 0.04
CA PRO A 169 -17.63 -1.58 1.44
C PRO A 169 -16.30 -1.92 2.14
N PRO A 170 -15.75 -1.02 2.95
CA PRO A 170 -14.57 -1.31 3.74
C PRO A 170 -14.90 -2.25 4.89
N ARG A 171 -13.91 -3.04 5.32
CA ARG A 171 -14.02 -3.97 6.46
C ARG A 171 -13.49 -3.33 7.75
N SER A 172 -14.17 -3.57 8.87
CA SER A 172 -13.83 -3.02 10.20
C SER A 172 -12.42 -3.35 10.70
N GLY A 173 -11.83 -4.47 10.25
CA GLY A 173 -10.53 -4.95 10.74
C GLY A 173 -9.41 -3.91 10.64
N ILE A 174 -9.37 -3.13 9.56
CA ILE A 174 -8.38 -2.06 9.41
C ILE A 174 -8.71 -0.83 10.27
N GLY A 175 -9.99 -0.60 10.56
CA GLY A 175 -10.43 0.40 11.53
C GLY A 175 -9.90 0.12 12.94
N TYR A 176 -9.87 -1.14 13.38
CA TYR A 176 -9.24 -1.51 14.65
C TYR A 176 -7.76 -1.16 14.68
N VAL A 177 -7.00 -1.56 13.64
CA VAL A 177 -5.56 -1.27 13.55
C VAL A 177 -5.32 0.24 13.59
N MET A 178 -6.10 1.00 12.81
CA MET A 178 -6.01 2.46 12.70
C MET A 178 -6.24 3.15 14.05
N LEU A 179 -7.31 2.79 14.76
CA LEU A 179 -7.63 3.38 16.07
C LEU A 179 -6.66 2.96 17.18
N ARG A 180 -6.23 1.69 17.21
CA ARG A 180 -5.26 1.18 18.21
C ARG A 180 -3.88 1.82 18.09
N THR A 181 -3.49 2.11 16.86
CA THR A 181 -2.17 2.67 16.57
C THR A 181 -2.18 4.19 16.59
N GLY A 182 -3.35 4.82 16.46
CA GLY A 182 -3.46 6.27 16.23
C GLY A 182 -2.83 6.67 14.89
N ALA A 183 -2.89 5.79 13.89
CA ALA A 183 -2.19 5.99 12.63
C ALA A 183 -2.75 7.16 11.83
N LYS A 184 -1.85 7.89 11.17
CA LYS A 184 -2.19 8.92 10.17
C LYS A 184 -2.85 8.23 8.98
N ALA A 185 -4.17 8.30 8.89
CA ALA A 185 -4.96 7.64 7.86
C ALA A 185 -5.08 8.50 6.61
N ILE A 186 -4.53 8.02 5.49
CA ILE A 186 -4.51 8.73 4.21
C ILE A 186 -5.38 7.98 3.20
N PRO A 187 -6.52 8.56 2.77
CA PRO A 187 -7.33 7.99 1.71
C PRO A 187 -6.56 8.09 0.40
N VAL A 188 -6.50 6.99 -0.35
CA VAL A 188 -5.89 6.97 -1.67
C VAL A 188 -6.94 6.52 -2.67
N CYS A 189 -7.01 7.17 -3.82
CA CYS A 189 -7.81 6.68 -4.93
C CYS A 189 -6.94 6.44 -6.14
N MET A 190 -7.13 5.27 -6.75
CA MET A 190 -6.48 4.86 -7.97
C MET A 190 -7.53 4.53 -9.03
N ASP A 191 -7.26 4.99 -10.26
CA ASP A 191 -8.13 4.79 -11.41
C ASP A 191 -7.32 4.43 -12.66
N GLY A 192 -7.78 3.42 -13.40
CA GLY A 192 -7.21 2.96 -14.67
C GLY A 192 -6.24 1.79 -14.58
N MET A 193 -5.96 1.27 -13.38
CA MET A 193 -5.06 0.14 -13.20
C MET A 193 -5.69 -1.19 -13.66
N ASP A 194 -7.01 -1.29 -13.61
CA ASP A 194 -7.82 -2.36 -14.23
C ASP A 194 -7.59 -2.46 -15.75
N GLY A 195 -7.28 -1.35 -16.43
CA GLY A 195 -6.91 -1.35 -17.84
C GLY A 195 -5.46 -1.76 -18.11
N VAL A 196 -4.57 -1.60 -17.13
CA VAL A 196 -3.15 -2.01 -17.19
C VAL A 196 -3.02 -3.50 -16.90
N LEU A 197 -3.57 -3.98 -15.78
CA LEU A 197 -3.50 -5.40 -15.42
C LEU A 197 -4.89 -5.88 -14.97
N PRO A 198 -5.77 -6.23 -15.92
CA PRO A 198 -7.08 -6.79 -15.61
C PRO A 198 -6.97 -8.06 -14.76
N ILE A 199 -8.00 -8.33 -13.94
CA ILE A 199 -8.06 -9.55 -13.14
C ILE A 199 -8.07 -10.78 -14.06
N GLY A 200 -7.15 -11.72 -13.81
CA GLY A 200 -7.00 -12.95 -14.59
C GLY A 200 -6.00 -12.85 -15.73
N GLN A 201 -5.51 -11.65 -16.04
CA GLN A 201 -4.46 -11.45 -17.04
C GLN A 201 -3.07 -11.55 -16.39
N ALA A 202 -2.15 -12.28 -17.02
CA ALA A 202 -0.79 -12.46 -16.51
C ALA A 202 0.18 -11.33 -16.95
N LEU A 203 0.00 -10.81 -18.18
CA LEU A 203 0.86 -9.77 -18.76
C LEU A 203 0.16 -8.41 -18.74
N PRO A 204 0.81 -7.32 -18.31
CA PRO A 204 0.20 -6.00 -18.31
C PRO A 204 0.07 -5.42 -19.73
N ASN A 205 -1.02 -4.71 -19.96
CA ASN A 205 -1.23 -3.86 -21.13
C ASN A 205 -0.37 -2.60 -21.04
N ILE A 206 -0.12 -2.02 -22.21
CA ILE A 206 0.67 -0.80 -22.39
C ILE A 206 -0.18 0.34 -22.98
N PHE A 207 0.36 1.54 -23.03
CA PHE A 207 -0.30 2.77 -23.51
C PHE A 207 -1.58 3.12 -22.74
N ARG A 208 -1.64 2.77 -21.46
CA ARG A 208 -2.72 3.14 -20.54
C ARG A 208 -2.31 4.32 -19.67
N THR A 209 -3.31 4.94 -19.05
CA THR A 209 -3.11 6.00 -18.06
C THR A 209 -3.65 5.54 -16.72
N VAL A 210 -2.82 5.62 -15.69
CA VAL A 210 -3.19 5.37 -14.29
C VAL A 210 -3.15 6.70 -13.53
N LEU A 211 -4.22 7.01 -12.82
CA LEU A 211 -4.31 8.17 -11.95
C LEU A 211 -4.23 7.71 -10.51
N ILE A 212 -3.42 8.37 -9.69
CA ILE A 212 -3.31 8.09 -8.26
C ILE A 212 -3.43 9.41 -7.51
N TYR A 213 -4.39 9.48 -6.60
CA TYR A 213 -4.61 10.63 -5.75
C TYR A 213 -4.46 10.23 -4.29
N TYR A 214 -3.40 10.73 -3.66
CA TYR A 214 -3.21 10.72 -2.21
C TYR A 214 -3.95 11.91 -1.59
N GLY A 215 -5.03 11.63 -0.88
CA GLY A 215 -5.83 12.65 -0.19
C GLY A 215 -5.10 13.25 1.02
N LYS A 216 -5.77 14.21 1.68
CA LYS A 216 -5.30 14.73 2.96
C LYS A 216 -5.55 13.70 4.07
N PRO A 217 -4.72 13.68 5.14
CA PRO A 217 -5.00 12.87 6.31
C PRO A 217 -6.41 13.13 6.85
N VAL A 218 -7.12 12.06 7.18
CA VAL A 218 -8.47 12.15 7.74
C VAL A 218 -8.36 12.30 9.24
N ASP A 219 -9.05 13.31 9.78
CA ASP A 219 -9.17 13.48 11.22
C ASP A 219 -10.11 12.42 11.81
N LEU A 220 -9.61 11.69 12.79
CA LEU A 220 -10.30 10.60 13.50
C LEU A 220 -10.48 10.90 14.99
N SER A 221 -10.25 12.16 15.40
CA SER A 221 -10.36 12.62 16.78
C SER A 221 -11.72 12.30 17.42
N GLU A 222 -12.82 12.36 16.65
CA GLU A 222 -14.16 12.02 17.13
C GLU A 222 -14.33 10.56 17.58
N PHE A 223 -13.44 9.66 17.13
CA PHE A 223 -13.43 8.25 17.51
C PHE A 223 -12.49 7.96 18.69
N ALA A 224 -11.74 8.97 19.17
CA ALA A 224 -10.84 8.82 20.28
C ALA A 224 -11.61 8.54 21.58
N GLY A 225 -11.14 7.56 22.36
CA GLY A 225 -11.76 7.19 23.64
C GLY A 225 -13.00 6.30 23.54
N LEU A 226 -13.59 6.13 22.34
CA LEU A 226 -14.70 5.21 22.13
C LEU A 226 -14.23 3.74 22.17
N PRO A 227 -15.10 2.80 22.59
CA PRO A 227 -14.83 1.38 22.43
C PRO A 227 -14.57 1.04 20.95
N GLN A 228 -13.47 0.32 20.68
CA GLN A 228 -13.08 0.01 19.30
C GLN A 228 -14.13 -0.83 18.55
N SER A 229 -14.88 -1.66 19.26
CA SER A 229 -16.01 -2.41 18.71
C SER A 229 -17.08 -1.53 18.08
N GLU A 230 -17.25 -0.31 18.59
CA GLU A 230 -18.23 0.65 18.11
C GLU A 230 -17.62 1.61 17.09
N ALA A 231 -16.37 2.01 17.30
CA ALA A 231 -15.71 3.04 16.49
C ALA A 231 -15.01 2.51 15.22
N ALA A 232 -14.58 1.24 15.18
CA ALA A 232 -13.73 0.74 14.08
C ALA A 232 -14.40 0.82 12.71
N GLN A 233 -15.67 0.39 12.59
CA GLN A 233 -16.39 0.43 11.31
C GLN A 233 -16.71 1.88 10.88
N PRO A 234 -17.29 2.75 11.73
CA PRO A 234 -17.50 4.16 11.39
C PRO A 234 -16.21 4.89 11.00
N ALA A 235 -15.10 4.64 11.70
CA ALA A 235 -13.82 5.28 11.42
C ALA A 235 -13.30 4.95 10.02
N ILE A 236 -13.32 3.66 9.63
CA ILE A 236 -12.88 3.29 8.27
C ILE A 236 -13.88 3.77 7.21
N GLU A 237 -15.18 3.81 7.51
CA GLU A 237 -16.19 4.36 6.61
C GLU A 237 -15.98 5.85 6.34
N LYS A 238 -15.60 6.63 7.36
CA LYS A 238 -15.22 8.05 7.20
C LYS A 238 -14.06 8.21 6.22
N VAL A 239 -13.01 7.40 6.37
CA VAL A 239 -11.88 7.44 5.43
C VAL A 239 -12.30 7.00 4.02
N PHE A 240 -13.14 5.97 3.91
CA PHE A 240 -13.60 5.49 2.60
C PHE A 240 -14.59 6.44 1.92
N ALA A 241 -15.31 7.27 2.67
CA ALA A 241 -16.08 8.38 2.12
C ALA A 241 -15.17 9.38 1.38
N GLU A 242 -13.98 9.66 1.92
CA GLU A 242 -12.98 10.47 1.22
C GLU A 242 -12.45 9.76 -0.04
N VAL A 243 -12.19 8.44 0.00
CA VAL A 243 -11.82 7.67 -1.21
C VAL A 243 -12.90 7.80 -2.29
N ARG A 244 -14.19 7.71 -1.94
CA ARG A 244 -15.31 7.95 -2.88
C ARG A 244 -15.31 9.36 -3.43
N ARG A 245 -14.99 10.37 -2.63
CA ARG A 245 -14.85 11.76 -3.07
C ARG A 245 -13.71 11.91 -4.08
N LEU A 246 -12.53 11.35 -3.77
CA LEU A 246 -11.37 11.36 -4.67
C LEU A 246 -11.67 10.65 -5.99
N LYS A 247 -12.38 9.52 -5.95
CA LYS A 247 -12.82 8.78 -7.15
C LYS A 247 -13.65 9.66 -8.08
N ARG A 248 -14.65 10.37 -7.57
CA ARG A 248 -15.47 11.33 -8.36
C ARG A 248 -14.62 12.42 -9.02
N ILE A 249 -13.60 12.91 -8.32
CA ILE A 249 -12.67 13.91 -8.86
C ILE A 249 -11.85 13.31 -10.01
N LEU A 250 -11.30 12.11 -9.83
CA LEU A 250 -10.51 11.43 -10.87
C LEU A 250 -11.36 11.07 -12.09
N GLU A 251 -12.60 10.61 -11.91
CA GLU A 251 -13.54 10.34 -13.00
C GLU A 251 -13.85 11.60 -13.81
N ARG A 252 -14.06 12.73 -13.12
CA ARG A 252 -14.23 14.04 -13.76
C ARG A 252 -12.97 14.42 -14.53
N TYR A 253 -11.79 14.34 -13.90
CA TYR A 253 -10.51 14.64 -14.54
C TYR A 253 -10.26 13.78 -15.79
N ARG A 254 -10.53 12.47 -15.72
CA ARG A 254 -10.38 11.55 -16.86
C ARG A 254 -11.29 11.93 -18.03
N ARG A 255 -12.52 12.34 -17.74
CA ARG A 255 -13.48 12.83 -18.74
C ARG A 255 -12.97 14.09 -19.43
N TYR A 256 -12.52 15.09 -18.67
CA TYR A 256 -12.02 16.35 -19.24
C TYR A 256 -10.66 16.20 -19.96
N ARG A 257 -9.77 15.35 -19.44
CA ARG A 257 -8.45 15.12 -20.05
C ARG A 257 -8.56 14.57 -21.48
N ARG A 258 -9.61 13.80 -21.79
CA ARG A 258 -9.87 13.33 -23.17
C ARG A 258 -10.01 14.50 -24.16
N TYR A 259 -10.39 15.69 -23.68
CA TYR A 259 -10.57 16.90 -24.48
C TYR A 259 -9.37 17.87 -24.43
N LEU A 260 -8.47 17.74 -23.45
CA LEU A 260 -7.37 18.67 -23.18
C LEU A 260 -6.00 18.12 -23.61
N LEU A 261 -5.91 17.35 -24.69
CA LEU A 261 -4.68 16.62 -25.06
C LEU A 261 -3.50 17.55 -25.42
N GLU A 262 -2.78 18.04 -24.41
CA GLU A 262 -1.34 18.30 -24.49
C GLU A 262 -0.59 17.07 -23.99
N PHE A 263 0.15 16.45 -24.90
CA PHE A 263 1.09 15.39 -24.58
C PHE A 263 2.26 16.00 -23.80
N ARG A 264 2.32 15.78 -22.48
CA ARG A 264 3.48 16.18 -21.67
C ARG A 264 4.38 14.96 -21.43
N PRO A 265 5.69 15.04 -21.77
CA PRO A 265 6.63 13.95 -21.62
C PRO A 265 6.92 13.66 -20.14
N PHE A 266 7.36 12.43 -19.84
CA PHE A 266 7.69 11.96 -18.48
C PHE A 266 8.62 12.92 -17.72
N TRP A 267 9.62 13.48 -18.40
CA TRP A 267 10.63 14.38 -17.82
C TRP A 267 10.05 15.68 -17.22
N ALA A 268 8.89 16.13 -17.69
CA ALA A 268 8.24 17.35 -17.19
C ALA A 268 7.83 17.26 -15.71
N LYS A 269 7.80 16.04 -15.13
CA LYS A 269 7.48 15.82 -13.72
C LYS A 269 8.63 16.12 -12.76
N PHE A 270 9.87 16.19 -13.24
CA PHE A 270 11.05 16.46 -12.39
C PHE A 270 11.30 17.96 -12.17
N TYR A 271 10.54 18.84 -12.83
CA TYR A 271 10.72 20.30 -12.77
C TYR A 271 9.73 21.03 -11.85
N ARG A 272 8.88 20.32 -11.10
CA ARG A 272 8.03 20.92 -10.07
C ARG A 272 8.59 20.58 -8.69
N ASN A 273 9.33 21.53 -8.11
CA ASN A 273 9.63 21.60 -6.69
C ASN A 273 8.48 22.27 -5.96
#